data_AF-A0A1I7HVQ1-F1
#
_entry.id   AF-A0A1I7HVQ1-F1
#
_cell.length_a   1.000
_cell.length_b   1.000
_cell.length_c   1.000
_cell.angle_alpha   90.00
_cell.angle_beta   90.00
_cell.angle_gamma   90.00
#
_symmetry.space_group_name_H-M   'P 1'
#
loop_
_entity.id
_entity.type
_entity.pdbx_description
1 polymer ?
#
loop_
_entity_poly.entity_id
_entity_poly.type
_entity_poly.pdbx_seq_one_letter_code
_entity_poly.pdbx_strand_id
1 'polypeptide(L)'
;MSRVIYISVSVALLITAFAANAGTFEKGAWSASGCGAMPETPVVDSSSVDTFNRSVGKINEWQKQIQTYHDCMIKEANADNAAINRSATSEQSRINEAVEKVNKEAAAGKQKVEQVSSRSSSGSSFPSLVPPPGGGMGGQPGY
;
A
#
# COMPACT_ATOMS: atom_id res chain seq x y z
N MET A 1 -59.53 23.15 14.71
CA MET A 1 -58.13 23.60 14.85
C MET A 1 -57.23 22.47 14.38
N SER A 2 -56.76 22.50 13.13
CA SER A 2 -55.87 21.46 12.59
C SER A 2 -54.43 21.96 12.63
N ARG A 3 -53.57 21.25 13.37
CA ARG A 3 -52.12 21.51 13.40
C ARG A 3 -51.46 20.69 12.30
N VAL A 4 -50.88 21.38 11.31
CA VAL A 4 -50.06 20.78 10.27
C VAL A 4 -48.64 20.63 10.82
N ILE A 5 -48.15 19.40 10.94
CA ILE A 5 -46.79 19.09 11.38
C ILE A 5 -45.94 18.92 10.12
N TYR A 6 -45.00 19.85 9.91
CA TYR A 6 -44.01 19.75 8.85
C TYR A 6 -42.86 18.85 9.32
N ILE A 7 -42.74 17.67 8.71
CA ILE A 7 -41.59 16.78 8.90
C ILE A 7 -40.47 17.30 7.98
N SER A 8 -39.50 18.00 8.56
CA SER A 8 -38.26 18.36 7.88
C SER A 8 -37.47 17.08 7.61
N VAL A 9 -37.56 16.55 6.39
CA VAL A 9 -36.71 15.46 5.90
C VAL A 9 -35.31 16.03 5.69
N SER A 10 -34.46 15.89 6.70
CA SER A 10 -33.03 16.15 6.59
C SER A 10 -32.41 15.16 5.61
N VAL A 11 -32.10 15.61 4.41
CA VAL A 11 -31.31 14.85 3.43
C VAL A 11 -29.88 14.76 3.98
N ALA A 12 -29.55 13.62 4.58
CA ALA A 12 -28.18 13.31 4.95
C ALA A 12 -27.35 13.14 3.67
N LEU A 13 -26.53 14.14 3.35
CA LEU A 13 -25.50 14.05 2.33
C LEU A 13 -24.51 12.96 2.75
N LEU A 14 -24.66 11.76 2.19
CA LEU A 14 -23.63 10.72 2.25
C LEU A 14 -22.47 11.20 1.37
N ILE A 15 -21.52 11.90 1.98
CA ILE A 15 -20.22 12.15 1.37
C ILE A 15 -19.53 10.78 1.35
N THR A 16 -19.69 10.05 0.25
CA THR A 16 -18.80 8.94 -0.07
C THR A 16 -17.41 9.54 -0.22
N ALA A 17 -16.59 9.40 0.83
CA ALA A 17 -15.16 9.61 0.71
C ALA A 17 -14.67 8.58 -0.31
N PHE A 18 -14.57 9.00 -1.58
CA PHE A 18 -13.74 8.31 -2.53
C PHE A 18 -12.37 8.27 -1.85
N ALA A 19 -11.91 7.08 -1.47
CA ALA A 19 -10.50 6.88 -1.24
C ALA A 19 -9.85 7.28 -2.56
N ALA A 20 -9.36 8.52 -2.62
CA ALA A 20 -8.51 8.99 -3.68
C ALA A 20 -7.22 8.18 -3.53
N ASN A 21 -7.23 6.96 -4.05
CA ASN A 21 -6.02 6.19 -4.24
C ASN A 21 -5.16 7.05 -5.14
N ALA A 22 -3.99 7.44 -4.64
CA ALA A 22 -3.12 8.36 -5.34
C ALA A 22 -2.70 7.78 -6.71
N GLY A 23 -2.76 6.47 -6.92
CA GLY A 23 -2.68 5.87 -8.24
C GLY A 23 -3.22 4.45 -8.26
N THR A 24 -3.00 3.76 -9.38
CA THR A 24 -3.33 2.34 -9.55
C THR A 24 -2.10 1.57 -10.00
N PHE A 25 -1.84 0.42 -9.37
CA PHE A 25 -0.81 -0.52 -9.78
C PHE A 25 -1.45 -1.77 -10.37
N GLU A 26 -1.34 -1.96 -11.69
CA GLU A 26 -1.89 -3.11 -12.40
C GLU A 26 -0.84 -3.79 -13.27
N LYS A 27 -0.71 -5.12 -13.16
CA LYS A 27 0.16 -5.95 -14.01
C LYS A 27 1.63 -5.48 -14.08
N GLY A 28 2.15 -4.91 -12.98
CA GLY A 28 3.52 -4.42 -12.93
C GLY A 28 3.70 -2.97 -13.42
N ALA A 29 2.62 -2.29 -13.78
CA ALA A 29 2.64 -0.90 -14.20
C ALA A 29 1.85 -0.03 -13.22
N TRP A 30 2.43 1.12 -12.87
CA TRP A 30 1.75 2.14 -12.08
C TRP A 30 1.24 3.27 -12.99
N SER A 31 0.06 3.79 -12.68
CA SER A 31 -0.48 5.00 -13.31
C SER A 31 -1.11 5.91 -12.27
N ALA A 32 -0.84 7.22 -12.39
CA ALA A 32 -1.54 8.25 -11.64
C ALA A 32 -3.05 8.20 -11.90
N SER A 33 -3.84 8.51 -10.88
CA SER A 33 -5.29 8.56 -10.98
C SER A 33 -5.81 10.01 -10.99
N GLY A 34 -5.09 10.93 -10.36
CA GLY A 34 -5.54 12.32 -10.13
C GLY A 34 -4.79 13.38 -10.94
N CYS A 35 -3.71 13.03 -11.63
CA CYS A 35 -2.88 14.00 -12.35
C CYS A 35 -3.42 14.46 -13.71
N GLY A 36 -4.56 13.91 -14.16
CA GLY A 36 -5.12 14.18 -15.47
C GLY A 36 -4.33 13.51 -16.60
N ALA A 37 -4.43 14.04 -17.81
CA ALA A 37 -3.73 13.51 -18.98
C ALA A 37 -2.31 14.06 -19.09
N MET A 38 -1.37 13.22 -19.54
CA MET A 38 -0.03 13.65 -19.90
C MET A 38 -0.10 14.68 -21.06
N PRO A 39 0.49 15.88 -20.91
CA PRO A 39 0.55 16.86 -21.98
C PRO A 39 1.31 16.33 -23.21
N GLU A 40 0.70 16.46 -24.38
CA GLU A 40 1.31 16.01 -25.64
C GLU A 40 2.52 16.87 -26.01
N THR A 41 3.63 16.22 -26.39
CA THR A 41 4.85 16.90 -26.81
C THR A 41 4.59 17.71 -28.10
N PRO A 42 4.85 19.03 -28.11
CA PRO A 42 4.58 19.85 -29.28
C PRO A 42 5.58 19.53 -30.41
N VAL A 43 5.09 19.53 -31.65
CA VAL A 43 5.94 19.48 -32.85
C VAL A 43 6.58 20.84 -33.08
N VAL A 44 7.89 20.85 -33.31
CA VAL A 44 8.66 22.07 -33.62
C VAL A 44 8.72 22.26 -35.13
N ASP A 45 8.21 23.38 -35.60
CA ASP A 45 8.28 23.80 -37.01
C ASP A 45 9.40 24.83 -37.18
N SER A 46 10.45 24.46 -37.91
CA SER A 46 11.61 25.30 -38.22
C SER A 46 11.64 25.79 -39.67
N SER A 47 10.53 25.68 -40.41
CA SER A 47 10.48 26.06 -41.83
C SER A 47 10.64 27.57 -42.09
N SER A 48 10.36 28.41 -41.09
CA SER A 48 10.53 29.86 -41.13
C SER A 48 10.74 30.42 -39.73
N VAL A 49 11.23 31.66 -39.63
CA VAL A 49 11.36 32.37 -38.34
C VAL A 49 10.00 32.50 -37.65
N ASP A 50 8.94 32.80 -38.40
CA ASP A 50 7.59 32.95 -37.86
C ASP A 50 7.01 31.65 -37.31
N THR A 51 7.16 30.54 -38.04
CA THR A 51 6.71 29.21 -37.58
C THR A 51 7.51 28.73 -36.38
N PHE A 52 8.82 29.00 -36.35
CA PHE A 52 9.67 28.68 -35.22
C PHE A 52 9.29 29.47 -33.97
N ASN A 53 9.08 30.78 -34.09
CA ASN A 53 8.65 31.61 -32.96
C ASN A 53 7.30 31.15 -32.38
N ARG A 54 6.36 30.71 -33.23
CA ARG A 54 5.11 30.07 -32.75
C ARG A 54 5.36 28.76 -32.02
N SER A 55 6.31 27.94 -32.49
CA SER A 55 6.71 26.69 -31.84
C SER A 55 7.31 26.94 -30.46
N VAL A 56 8.14 27.98 -30.30
CA VAL A 56 8.68 28.39 -28.98
C VAL A 56 7.56 28.70 -27.98
N GLY A 57 6.50 29.39 -28.41
CA GLY A 57 5.33 29.63 -27.57
C GLY A 57 4.66 28.34 -27.09
N LYS A 58 4.47 27.36 -27.99
CA LYS A 58 3.90 26.05 -27.64
C LYS A 58 4.79 25.26 -26.68
N ILE A 59 6.12 25.30 -26.88
CA ILE A 59 7.09 24.64 -25.99
C ILE A 59 6.98 25.21 -24.57
N ASN A 60 6.95 26.54 -24.44
CA ASN A 60 6.88 27.19 -23.12
C ASN A 60 5.59 26.82 -22.37
N GLU A 61 4.48 26.69 -23.08
CA GLU A 61 3.22 26.25 -22.48
C GLU A 61 3.26 24.77 -22.08
N TRP A 62 3.73 23.90 -22.99
CA TRP A 62 3.92 22.48 -22.71
C TRP A 62 4.85 22.26 -21.50
N GLN A 63 5.95 23.00 -21.37
CA GLN A 63 6.88 22.91 -20.24
C GLN A 63 6.21 23.16 -18.88
N LYS A 64 5.29 24.13 -18.81
CA LYS A 64 4.54 24.40 -17.57
C LYS A 64 3.57 23.27 -17.25
N GLN A 65 2.87 22.79 -18.27
CA GLN A 65 1.88 21.72 -18.11
C GLN A 65 2.56 20.40 -17.73
N ILE A 66 3.66 20.02 -18.39
CA ILE A 66 4.36 18.78 -18.11
C ILE A 66 5.03 18.80 -16.73
N GLN A 67 5.54 19.96 -16.29
CA GLN A 67 6.06 20.11 -14.93
C GLN A 67 4.96 19.90 -13.89
N THR A 68 3.78 20.52 -14.10
CA THR A 68 2.62 20.35 -13.20
C THR A 68 2.17 18.89 -13.13
N TYR A 69 2.08 18.22 -14.28
CA TYR A 69 1.75 16.80 -14.36
C TYR A 69 2.79 15.92 -13.65
N HIS A 70 4.08 16.18 -13.88
CA HIS A 70 5.18 15.43 -13.29
C HIS A 70 5.26 15.58 -11.76
N ASP A 71 5.06 16.81 -11.25
CA ASP A 71 5.04 17.05 -9.80
C ASP A 71 3.86 16.34 -9.12
N CYS A 72 2.71 16.33 -9.78
CA CYS A 72 1.57 15.53 -9.34
C CYS A 72 1.91 14.03 -9.32
N MET A 73 2.47 13.50 -10.41
CA MET A 73 2.85 12.09 -10.52
C MET A 73 3.80 11.66 -9.39
N ILE A 74 4.81 12.48 -9.09
CA ILE A 74 5.75 12.22 -7.98
C ILE A 74 5.01 12.16 -6.65
N LYS A 75 4.15 13.14 -6.38
CA LYS A 75 3.38 13.21 -5.14
C LYS A 75 2.52 11.96 -4.97
N GLU A 76 1.83 11.56 -6.02
CA GLU A 76 0.94 10.41 -6.02
C GLU A 76 1.72 9.09 -5.81
N ALA A 77 2.77 8.87 -6.59
CA ALA A 77 3.61 7.67 -6.47
C ALA A 77 4.23 7.54 -5.06
N ASN A 78 4.67 8.65 -4.46
CA ASN A 78 5.23 8.64 -3.10
C ASN A 78 4.15 8.31 -2.05
N ALA A 79 2.93 8.81 -2.22
CA ALA A 79 1.83 8.50 -1.31
C ALA A 79 1.46 7.01 -1.38
N ASP A 80 1.38 6.44 -2.58
CA ASP A 80 1.11 5.02 -2.78
C ASP A 80 2.23 4.14 -2.23
N ASN A 81 3.50 4.46 -2.48
CA ASN A 81 4.63 3.74 -1.92
C ASN A 81 4.58 3.71 -0.39
N ALA A 82 4.25 4.84 0.24
CA ALA A 82 4.11 4.92 1.70
C ALA A 82 2.90 4.11 2.20
N ALA A 83 1.79 4.09 1.46
CA ALA A 83 0.62 3.28 1.81
C ALA A 83 0.92 1.77 1.71
N ILE A 84 1.53 1.34 0.60
CA ILE A 84 1.94 -0.05 0.37
C ILE A 84 2.91 -0.50 1.45
N ASN A 85 3.97 0.28 1.73
CA ASN A 85 4.96 -0.08 2.72
C ASN A 85 4.34 -0.23 4.13
N ARG A 86 3.49 0.72 4.54
CA ARG A 86 2.78 0.64 5.82
C ARG A 86 1.87 -0.57 5.89
N SER A 87 1.10 -0.84 4.85
CA SER A 87 0.19 -2.00 4.79
C SER A 87 0.96 -3.32 4.86
N ALA A 88 2.03 -3.45 4.08
CA ALA A 88 2.86 -4.66 4.07
C ALA A 88 3.55 -4.89 5.42
N THR A 89 4.10 -3.83 6.03
CA THR A 89 4.74 -3.91 7.34
C THR A 89 3.75 -4.29 8.44
N SER A 90 2.54 -3.70 8.42
CA SER A 90 1.48 -4.03 9.35
C SER A 90 1.08 -5.51 9.26
N GLU A 91 0.94 -6.03 8.04
CA GLU A 91 0.56 -7.43 7.84
C GLU A 91 1.69 -8.38 8.27
N GLN A 92 2.94 -8.05 7.99
CA GLN A 92 4.09 -8.81 8.48
C GLN A 92 4.14 -8.85 10.01
N SER A 93 3.91 -7.72 10.69
CA SER A 93 3.83 -7.67 12.16
C SER A 93 2.75 -8.61 12.69
N ARG A 94 1.55 -8.54 12.12
CA ARG A 94 0.42 -9.38 12.50
C ARG A 94 0.74 -10.87 12.36
N ILE A 95 1.41 -11.27 11.29
CA ILE A 95 1.84 -12.65 11.06
C ILE A 95 2.89 -13.06 12.11
N ASN A 96 3.89 -12.21 12.37
CA ASN A 96 4.94 -12.49 13.34
C ASN A 96 4.36 -12.68 14.75
N GLU A 97 3.43 -11.82 15.17
CA GLU A 97 2.73 -11.93 16.45
C GLU A 97 1.93 -13.24 16.56
N ALA A 98 1.24 -13.63 15.48
CA ALA A 98 0.50 -14.89 15.44
C ALA A 98 1.43 -16.11 15.57
N VAL A 99 2.57 -16.10 14.87
CA VAL A 99 3.59 -17.15 14.95
C VAL A 99 4.18 -17.23 16.37
N GLU A 100 4.52 -16.08 16.96
CA GLU A 100 5.05 -16.03 18.32
C GLU A 100 4.05 -16.59 19.34
N LYS A 101 2.77 -16.22 19.21
CA LYS A 101 1.69 -16.73 20.06
C LYS A 101 1.56 -18.25 19.96
N VAL A 102 1.51 -18.79 18.74
CA VAL A 102 1.42 -20.25 18.52
C VAL A 102 2.63 -20.97 19.12
N ASN A 103 3.84 -20.43 18.93
CA ASN A 103 5.05 -21.03 19.51
C ASN A 103 5.03 -21.03 21.04
N LYS A 104 4.56 -19.94 21.67
CA LYS A 104 4.39 -19.85 23.12
C LYS A 104 3.37 -20.87 23.63
N GLU A 105 2.22 -20.98 22.97
CA GLU A 105 1.17 -21.93 23.33
C GLU A 105 1.63 -23.39 23.16
N ALA A 106 2.34 -23.70 22.07
CA ALA A 106 2.92 -25.02 21.83
C ALA A 106 3.97 -25.39 22.89
N ALA A 107 4.87 -24.46 23.25
CA ALA A 107 5.85 -24.68 24.30
C ALA A 107 5.20 -24.93 25.67
N ALA A 108 4.17 -24.15 26.03
CA ALA A 108 3.41 -24.36 27.25
C ALA A 108 2.65 -25.69 27.24
N GLY A 109 2.09 -26.09 26.09
CA GLY A 109 1.46 -27.39 25.90
C GLY A 109 2.43 -28.55 26.10
N LYS A 110 3.63 -28.47 25.52
CA LYS A 110 4.70 -29.46 25.70
C LYS A 110 5.07 -29.62 27.19
N GLN A 111 5.30 -28.52 27.88
CA GLN A 111 5.61 -28.54 29.32
C GLN A 111 4.49 -29.19 30.15
N LYS A 112 3.22 -28.90 29.82
CA LYS A 112 2.07 -29.54 30.50
C LYS A 112 2.03 -31.05 30.26
N VAL A 113 2.23 -31.49 29.02
CA VAL A 113 2.25 -32.92 28.68
C VAL A 113 3.41 -33.64 29.38
N GLU A 114 4.60 -33.02 29.43
CA GLU A 114 5.76 -33.57 30.15
C GLU A 114 5.51 -33.68 31.66
N GLN A 115 4.87 -32.68 32.28
CA GLN A 115 4.49 -32.71 33.71
C GLN A 115 3.44 -33.78 34.02
N VAL A 116 2.46 -33.98 33.12
CA VAL A 116 1.44 -35.03 33.27
C VAL A 116 2.06 -36.43 33.06
N SER A 117 2.98 -36.56 32.12
CA SER A 117 3.67 -37.83 31.81
C SER A 117 4.63 -38.24 32.93
N SER A 118 5.34 -37.28 33.53
CA SER A 118 6.19 -37.50 34.72
C SER A 118 5.40 -37.78 36.00
N ARG A 119 4.13 -37.34 36.08
CA ARG A 119 3.20 -37.76 37.15
C ARG A 119 2.54 -39.12 36.90
N SER A 120 2.44 -39.59 35.65
CA SER A 120 1.66 -40.79 35.30
C SER A 120 2.50 -42.01 34.92
N SER A 121 3.81 -41.89 34.77
CA SER A 121 4.68 -43.00 34.36
C SER A 121 6.15 -42.63 34.66
N SER A 122 6.99 -43.41 35.36
CA SER A 122 7.11 -44.88 35.39
C SER A 122 7.01 -45.56 34.00
N GLY A 123 7.25 -44.80 32.92
CA GLY A 123 7.42 -45.35 31.56
C GLY A 123 6.46 -44.83 30.50
N SER A 124 6.95 -43.96 29.60
CA SER A 124 6.87 -44.12 28.13
C SER A 124 7.27 -42.82 27.40
N SER A 125 8.14 -42.97 26.40
CA SER A 125 8.82 -41.91 25.64
C SER A 125 7.95 -41.33 24.52
N PHE A 126 7.91 -39.99 24.38
CA PHE A 126 7.30 -39.30 23.23
C PHE A 126 8.36 -38.80 22.23
N PRO A 127 8.06 -38.74 20.92
CA PRO A 127 9.00 -38.31 19.89
C PRO A 127 9.14 -36.77 19.83
N SER A 128 10.38 -36.34 19.57
CA SER A 128 10.80 -34.94 19.55
C SER A 128 10.34 -34.22 18.28
N LEU A 129 9.53 -33.17 18.43
CA LEU A 129 9.24 -32.24 17.34
C LEU A 129 10.35 -31.18 17.28
N VAL A 130 11.41 -31.48 16.55
CA VAL A 130 12.47 -30.53 16.23
C VAL A 130 11.91 -29.55 15.18
N PRO A 131 11.88 -28.23 15.45
CA PRO A 131 11.53 -27.26 14.41
C PRO A 131 12.64 -27.22 13.34
N PRO A 132 12.31 -26.94 12.06
CA PRO A 132 13.32 -26.82 11.02
C PRO A 132 14.28 -25.67 11.35
N PRO A 133 15.58 -25.79 11.00
CA PRO A 133 16.54 -24.72 11.22
C PRO A 133 16.08 -23.49 10.44
N GLY A 134 15.75 -22.43 11.18
CA GLY A 134 15.52 -21.12 10.59
C GLY A 134 16.76 -20.71 9.84
N GLY A 135 16.65 -20.61 8.51
CA GLY A 135 17.68 -20.07 7.65
C GLY A 135 18.02 -18.67 8.13
N GLY A 136 19.23 -18.52 8.66
CA GLY A 136 19.78 -17.21 8.98
C GLY A 136 19.86 -16.39 7.70
N MET A 137 19.02 -15.36 7.59
CA MET A 137 19.27 -14.26 6.66
C MET A 137 20.31 -13.35 7.28
N GLY A 138 21.56 -13.80 7.25
CA GLY A 138 22.72 -12.91 7.24
C GLY A 138 22.93 -12.42 5.81
N GLY A 139 22.79 -11.12 5.57
CA GLY A 139 23.09 -10.52 4.27
C GLY A 139 22.46 -9.15 4.05
N GLN A 140 23.04 -8.10 4.64
CA GLN A 140 23.07 -6.75 4.07
C GLN A 140 24.37 -6.63 3.23
N PRO A 141 24.58 -5.62 2.35
CA PRO A 141 23.68 -4.78 1.52
C PRO A 141 24.13 -4.67 0.03
N GLY A 142 23.36 -3.98 -0.83
CA GLY A 142 23.70 -3.55 -2.21
C GLY A 142 22.50 -3.70 -3.14
N TYR A 143 21.91 -2.65 -3.75
CA TYR A 143 22.43 -1.42 -4.35
C TYR A 143 21.62 -0.19 -3.95
#